data_AF-T1EHL0-F1
#
_entry.id   AF-T1EHL0-F1
#
_cell.length_a   1.000
_cell.length_b   1.000
_cell.length_c   1.000
_cell.angle_alpha   90.00
_cell.angle_beta   90.00
_cell.angle_gamma   90.00
#
_symmetry.space_group_name_H-M   'P 1'
#
loop_
_entity.id
_entity.type
_entity.pdbx_description
1 polymer ?
#
loop_
_entity_poly.entity_id
_entity_poly.type
_entity_poly.pdbx_seq_one_letter_code
_entity_poly.pdbx_strand_id
1 'polypeptide(L)' 'PLSQWSVADVSAFVGSLPGCSAYAQEFLQQEIDGSALGLLKEDHLMTTLNVKLGPALKICAVVNMLK' A
#
# COMPACT_ATOMS: atom_id res chain seq x y z
N PRO A 1 -14.24 -3.56 5.48
CA PRO A 1 -13.31 -2.97 6.47
C PRO A 1 -11.87 -3.23 6.04
N LEU A 2 -10.97 -2.24 6.18
CA LEU A 2 -9.58 -2.42 5.76
C LEU A 2 -8.92 -3.62 6.45
N SER A 3 -9.23 -3.86 7.73
CA SER A 3 -8.72 -4.99 8.52
C SER A 3 -9.09 -6.40 8.01
N GLN A 4 -10.00 -6.53 7.04
CA GLN A 4 -10.39 -7.81 6.45
C GLN A 4 -9.68 -8.09 5.12
N TRP A 5 -8.90 -7.14 4.60
CA TRP A 5 -8.20 -7.33 3.35
C TRP A 5 -7.04 -8.29 3.53
N SER A 6 -7.01 -9.29 2.66
CA SER A 6 -5.86 -10.19 2.52
C SER A 6 -4.68 -9.47 1.88
N VAL A 7 -3.51 -10.12 1.92
CA VAL A 7 -2.30 -9.67 1.21
C VAL A 7 -2.57 -9.51 -0.30
N ALA A 8 -3.40 -10.39 -0.89
CA ALA A 8 -3.79 -10.31 -2.29
C ALA A 8 -4.68 -9.09 -2.58
N ASP A 9 -5.63 -8.78 -1.69
CA ASP A 9 -6.50 -7.60 -1.83
C ASP A 9 -5.68 -6.30 -1.77
N VAL A 10 -4.71 -6.22 -0.85
CA VAL A 10 -3.79 -5.07 -0.73
C VAL A 10 -2.95 -4.90 -1.98
N SER A 11 -2.36 -5.99 -2.48
CA SER A 11 -1.56 -5.95 -3.70
C SER A 11 -2.38 -5.52 -4.92
N ALA A 12 -3.58 -6.08 -5.09
CA ALA A 12 -4.48 -5.70 -6.16
C ALA A 12 -4.89 -4.22 -6.06
N PHE A 13 -5.18 -3.75 -4.85
CA PHE A 13 -5.47 -2.35 -4.59
C PHE A 13 -4.32 -1.43 -4.98
N VAL A 14 -3.10 -1.65 -4.46
CA VAL A 14 -1.91 -0.85 -4.81
C VAL A 14 -1.66 -0.92 -6.33
N GLY A 15 -1.84 -2.10 -6.91
CA GLY A 15 -1.71 -2.36 -8.35
C GLY A 15 -2.68 -1.54 -9.22
N SER A 16 -3.88 -1.28 -8.70
CA SER A 16 -4.94 -0.53 -9.39
C SER A 16 -4.73 0.99 -9.38
N LEU A 17 -3.89 1.51 -8.48
CA LEU A 17 -3.67 2.96 -8.35
C LEU A 17 -2.82 3.49 -9.53
N PRO A 18 -3.20 4.62 -10.17
CA PRO A 18 -2.47 5.17 -11.30
C PRO A 18 -1.00 5.48 -10.99
N GLY A 19 -0.11 4.74 -11.64
CA GLY A 19 1.35 4.85 -11.48
C GLY A 19 1.93 4.06 -10.29
N CYS A 20 1.14 3.18 -9.67
CA CYS A 20 1.58 2.36 -8.53
C CYS A 20 1.68 0.86 -8.83
N SER A 21 1.36 0.43 -10.07
CA SER A 21 1.34 -1.00 -10.45
C SER A 21 2.66 -1.73 -10.18
N ALA A 22 3.79 -1.05 -10.34
CA ALA A 22 5.12 -1.61 -10.09
C ALA A 22 5.37 -1.99 -8.61
N TYR A 23 4.60 -1.44 -7.66
CA TYR A 23 4.77 -1.70 -6.23
C TYR A 23 3.90 -2.86 -5.72
N ALA A 24 2.93 -3.34 -6.50
CA ALA A 24 2.01 -4.40 -6.08
C ALA A 24 2.74 -5.68 -5.62
N GLN A 25 3.81 -6.04 -6.32
CA GLN A 25 4.60 -7.24 -6.00
C GLN A 25 5.38 -7.07 -4.69
N GLU A 26 5.89 -5.87 -4.39
CA GLU A 26 6.61 -5.59 -3.14
C GLU A 26 5.67 -5.77 -1.94
N PHE A 27 4.42 -5.28 -2.04
CA PHE A 27 3.42 -5.47 -0.98
C PHE A 27 3.06 -6.95 -0.76
N LEU A 28 3.07 -7.79 -1.81
CA LEU A 28 2.92 -9.24 -1.67
C LEU A 28 4.12 -9.87 -0.95
N GLN A 29 5.33 -9.51 -1.36
CA GLN A 29 6.58 -10.09 -0.82
C GLN A 29 6.80 -9.72 0.65
N GLN A 30 6.36 -8.54 1.06
CA GLN A 30 6.41 -8.06 2.44
C GLN A 30 5.20 -8.50 3.27
N GLU A 31 4.33 -9.34 2.71
CA GLU A 31 3.15 -9.90 3.37
C GLU A 31 2.22 -8.84 3.99
N ILE A 32 2.03 -7.71 3.28
CA ILE A 32 1.24 -6.58 3.78
C ILE A 32 -0.24 -6.86 3.60
N ASP A 33 -0.92 -7.20 4.69
CA ASP A 33 -2.37 -7.31 4.76
C ASP A 33 -3.03 -5.95 5.06
N GLY A 34 -4.36 -5.91 5.11
CA GLY A 34 -5.09 -4.68 5.35
C GLY A 34 -4.89 -4.06 6.73
N SER A 35 -4.59 -4.89 7.74
CA SER A 35 -4.29 -4.41 9.09
C SER A 35 -2.94 -3.69 9.12
N ALA A 36 -1.92 -4.29 8.49
CA ALA A 36 -0.61 -3.67 8.31
C ALA A 36 -0.68 -2.40 7.45
N LEU A 37 -1.42 -2.45 6.34
CA LEU A 37 -1.62 -1.30 5.43
C LEU A 37 -2.17 -0.09 6.19
N GLY A 38 -3.11 -0.29 7.12
CA GLY A 38 -3.68 0.77 7.94
C GLY A 38 -2.66 1.46 8.88
N LEU A 39 -1.55 0.79 9.20
CA LEU A 39 -0.49 1.30 10.07
C LEU A 39 0.68 1.93 9.31
N LEU A 40 0.77 1.70 7.99
CA LEU A 40 1.83 2.28 7.17
C LEU A 40 1.75 3.80 7.15
N LYS A 41 2.93 4.42 7.26
CA LYS A 41 3.16 5.86 7.09
C LYS A 41 3.95 6.07 5.81
N GLU A 42 3.90 7.29 5.29
CA GLU A 42 4.66 7.70 4.09
C GLU A 42 6.14 7.29 4.19
N ASP A 43 6.75 7.50 5.36
CA ASP A 43 8.15 7.13 5.61
C ASP A 43 8.41 5.62 5.43
N HIS A 44 7.52 4.74 5.88
CA HIS A 44 7.67 3.29 5.68
C HIS A 44 7.57 2.91 4.20
N LEU A 45 6.68 3.56 3.45
CA LEU A 45 6.55 3.34 2.00
C LEU A 45 7.85 3.72 1.29
N MET A 46 8.43 4.85 1.64
CA MET A 46 9.63 5.36 0.98
C MET A 46 10.90 4.60 1.37
N THR A 47 11.06 4.28 2.65
CA THR A 47 12.30 3.70 3.17
C THR A 47 12.32 2.17 3.11
N THR A 48 11.21 1.51 3.48
CA THR A 48 11.14 0.05 3.59
C THR A 48 10.67 -0.58 2.28
N LEU A 49 9.69 0.04 1.61
CA LEU A 49 9.10 -0.48 0.36
C LEU A 49 9.66 0.19 -0.90
N ASN A 50 10.65 1.08 -0.75
CA ASN A 50 11.31 1.80 -1.84
C ASN A 50 10.34 2.50 -2.82
N VAL A 51 9.19 2.94 -2.30
CA VAL A 51 8.17 3.65 -3.06
C VAL A 51 8.60 5.11 -3.23
N LYS A 52 8.52 5.63 -4.45
CA LYS A 52 8.86 7.06 -4.68
C LYS A 52 7.83 7.96 -4.00
N LEU A 53 8.25 9.18 -3.63
CA LEU A 53 7.42 10.17 -2.93
C LEU A 53 6.01 10.34 -3.55
N GLY A 54 5.93 10.51 -4.87
CA GLY A 54 4.63 10.70 -5.56
C GLY A 54 3.65 9.53 -5.35
N PRO A 55 4.01 8.29 -5.72
CA PRO A 55 3.23 7.10 -5.40
C PRO A 55 2.94 6.90 -3.91
N ALA A 56 3.91 7.18 -3.01
CA ALA A 56 3.72 7.06 -1.57
C ALA A 56 2.60 7.99 -1.06
N LEU A 57 2.62 9.26 -1.47
CA LEU A 57 1.57 10.23 -1.16
C LEU A 57 0.19 9.78 -1.66
N LYS A 58 0.12 9.20 -2.87
CA LYS A 58 -1.13 8.67 -3.44
C LYS A 58 -1.68 7.50 -2.62
N ILE A 59 -0.84 6.53 -2.27
CA ILE A 59 -1.24 5.38 -1.46
C ILE A 59 -1.74 5.85 -0.10
N CYS A 60 -0.98 6.70 0.60
CA CYS A 60 -1.38 7.23 1.90
C CYS A 60 -2.70 8.02 1.84
N ALA A 61 -2.91 8.84 0.82
CA ALA A 61 -4.15 9.60 0.65
C ALA A 61 -5.37 8.67 0.53
N VAL A 62 -5.30 7.62 -0.30
CA VAL A 62 -6.41 6.69 -0.50
C VAL A 62 -6.62 5.80 0.73
N VAL A 63 -5.56 5.29 1.36
CA VAL A 63 -5.66 4.49 2.59
C VAL A 63 -6.33 5.28 3.72
N ASN A 64 -6.03 6.57 3.86
CA ASN A 64 -6.66 7.43 4.86
C ASN A 64 -8.16 7.68 4.60
N MET A 65 -8.63 7.55 3.35
CA MET A 65 -10.06 7.62 3.02
C MET A 65 -10.80 6.29 3.28
N LEU A 66 -10.08 5.17 3.36
CA LEU A 66 -10.63 3.83 3.57
C LEU A 66 -10.66 3.41 5.06
N LYS A 67 -9.99 4.18 5.93
CA LYS A 67 -10.04 4.03 7.39
C LYS A 67 -11.39 4.51 7.94
#